data_AF-A0A6C0F694-F1
#
_entry.id   AF-A0A6C0F694-F1
#
_cell.length_a   1.000
_cell.length_b   1.000
_cell.length_c   1.000
_cell.angle_alpha   90.00
_cell.angle_beta   90.00
_cell.angle_gamma   90.00
#
_symmetry.space_group_name_H-M   'P 1'
#
loop_
_entity.id
_entity.type
_entity.pdbx_description
1 polymer ?
#
loop_
_entity_poly.entity_id
_entity_poly.type
_entity_poly.pdbx_seq_one_letter_code
_entity_poly.pdbx_strand_id
1 'polypeptide(L)'
;MIIEIEEPPLILKNNSDSFDNLYCSKSCDVSVLWIVYNKKKKIILAKGASRPCGFNHKRSSIHAEQIGFNYCSKHPNKPHLIIIIWRYSKSGKIKPKYSCNACTQLLTKYKFQDRVFTFQNHKLCPAVVDNPPLSLNSIIRH
;
A
#
# COMPACT_ATOMS: atom_id res chain seq x y z
N MET A 1 10.34 -23.43 -8.26
CA MET A 1 10.11 -23.20 -6.81
C MET A 1 8.83 -22.41 -6.69
N ILE A 2 7.77 -22.99 -6.14
CA ILE A 2 6.52 -22.28 -5.88
C ILE A 2 6.72 -21.53 -4.57
N ILE A 3 6.56 -20.22 -4.59
CA ILE A 3 6.64 -19.37 -3.40
C ILE A 3 5.21 -19.19 -2.92
N GLU A 4 4.88 -19.75 -1.76
CA GLU A 4 3.63 -19.46 -1.08
C GLU A 4 3.72 -18.07 -0.45
N ILE A 5 2.76 -17.21 -0.79
CA ILE A 5 2.69 -15.86 -0.22
C ILE A 5 1.85 -15.87 1.06
N GLU A 6 2.27 -15.06 2.02
CA GLU A 6 1.53 -14.86 3.27
C GLU A 6 0.26 -14.05 2.98
N GLU A 7 -0.89 -14.57 3.38
CA GLU A 7 -2.17 -13.87 3.23
C GLU A 7 -2.25 -12.65 4.16
N PRO A 8 -2.75 -11.49 3.68
CA PRO A 8 -2.99 -10.34 4.52
C PRO A 8 -3.91 -10.69 5.69
N PRO A 9 -3.57 -10.32 6.95
CA PRO A 9 -4.35 -10.66 8.15
C PRO A 9 -5.61 -9.80 8.25
N LEU A 10 -6.52 -9.97 7.29
CA LEU A 10 -7.76 -9.23 7.15
C LEU A 10 -8.95 -10.16 7.30
N ILE A 11 -9.95 -9.68 8.03
CA ILE A 11 -11.23 -10.38 8.13
C ILE A 11 -12.04 -10.02 6.88
N LEU A 12 -12.19 -10.97 5.95
CA LEU A 12 -12.99 -10.81 4.75
C LEU A 12 -14.33 -11.56 4.89
N LYS A 13 -15.41 -10.97 4.37
CA LYS A 13 -16.71 -11.67 4.27
C LYS A 13 -16.73 -12.69 3.12
N ASN A 14 -15.95 -12.45 2.07
CA ASN A 14 -15.87 -13.32 0.89
C ASN A 14 -14.40 -13.73 0.71
N ASN A 15 -14.12 -15.03 0.61
CA ASN A 15 -12.77 -15.61 0.62
C ASN A 15 -12.12 -15.77 -0.77
N SER A 16 -12.54 -15.00 -1.78
CA SER A 16 -12.10 -15.23 -3.17
C SER A 16 -10.98 -14.29 -3.66
N ASP A 17 -10.44 -13.43 -2.80
CA ASP A 17 -9.44 -12.43 -3.22
C ASP A 17 -8.00 -12.94 -3.07
N SER A 18 -7.49 -13.64 -4.10
CA SER A 18 -6.05 -14.01 -4.15
C SER A 18 -5.16 -12.79 -4.45
N PHE A 19 -3.95 -12.79 -3.88
CA PHE A 19 -2.89 -11.80 -4.11
C PHE A 19 -1.73 -12.31 -4.97
N ASP A 20 -1.80 -13.57 -5.43
CA ASP A 20 -0.70 -14.24 -6.15
C ASP A 20 -0.28 -13.46 -7.39
N ASN A 21 -1.27 -12.94 -8.12
CA ASN A 21 -1.05 -12.16 -9.35
C ASN A 21 -0.37 -10.80 -9.11
N LEU A 22 -0.26 -10.34 -7.86
CA LEU A 22 0.40 -9.08 -7.49
C LEU A 22 1.83 -9.31 -6.96
N TYR A 23 2.19 -10.57 -6.67
CA TYR A 23 3.52 -10.91 -6.19
C TYR A 23 4.47 -11.23 -7.34
N CYS A 24 5.69 -10.71 -7.25
CA CYS A 24 6.79 -11.11 -8.14
C CYS A 24 8.10 -11.03 -7.36
N SER A 25 8.81 -12.15 -7.23
CA SER A 25 10.07 -12.24 -6.49
C SER A 25 11.18 -11.34 -7.04
N LYS A 26 11.11 -10.97 -8.32
CA LYS A 26 12.08 -10.06 -8.97
C LYS A 26 11.83 -8.59 -8.61
N SER A 27 10.60 -8.22 -8.25
CA SER A 27 10.22 -6.82 -7.97
C SER A 27 9.71 -6.60 -6.55
N CYS A 28 9.64 -7.63 -5.69
CA CYS A 28 9.08 -7.54 -4.34
C CYS A 28 9.83 -6.56 -3.42
N ASP A 29 11.11 -6.29 -3.68
CA ASP A 29 11.91 -5.35 -2.90
C ASP A 29 11.48 -3.88 -3.12
N VAL A 30 10.90 -3.58 -4.28
CA VAL A 30 10.50 -2.23 -4.71
C VAL A 30 8.99 -2.06 -4.86
N SER A 31 8.26 -3.15 -5.15
CA SER A 31 6.82 -3.14 -5.38
C SER A 31 6.05 -3.03 -4.06
N VAL A 32 5.25 -1.98 -3.94
CA VAL A 32 4.35 -1.78 -2.80
C VAL A 32 2.93 -2.15 -3.23
N LEU A 33 2.35 -3.14 -2.58
CA LEU A 33 0.96 -3.53 -2.78
C LEU A 33 0.04 -2.57 -2.06
N TRP A 34 -1.16 -2.40 -2.60
CA TRP A 34 -2.23 -1.63 -1.98
C TRP A 34 -3.58 -2.29 -2.16
N ILE A 35 -4.46 -2.03 -1.21
CA ILE A 35 -5.90 -2.28 -1.32
C ILE A 35 -6.70 -1.09 -0.83
N VAL A 36 -7.91 -0.96 -1.34
CA VAL A 36 -8.97 -0.17 -0.73
C VAL A 36 -9.94 -1.13 -0.06
N TYR A 37 -9.99 -1.05 1.26
CA TYR A 37 -10.77 -1.94 2.12
C TYR A 37 -11.93 -1.20 2.75
N ASN A 38 -13.13 -1.79 2.68
CA ASN A 38 -14.31 -1.26 3.36
C ASN A 38 -14.44 -1.92 4.74
N LYS A 39 -14.06 -1.22 5.81
CA LYS A 39 -14.07 -1.77 7.19
C LYS A 39 -15.45 -2.23 7.63
N LYS A 40 -16.52 -1.55 7.21
CA LYS A 40 -17.90 -1.86 7.61
C LYS A 40 -18.41 -3.13 6.92
N LYS A 41 -18.15 -3.26 5.62
CA LYS A 41 -18.60 -4.40 4.82
C LYS A 41 -17.65 -5.59 4.86
N LYS A 42 -16.41 -5.41 5.31
CA LYS A 42 -15.35 -6.42 5.33
C LYS A 42 -15.06 -6.99 3.94
N ILE A 43 -14.90 -6.09 2.97
CA ILE A 43 -14.64 -6.44 1.55
C ILE A 43 -13.52 -5.57 0.99
N ILE A 44 -12.78 -6.14 0.03
CA ILE A 44 -11.83 -5.41 -0.80
C ILE A 44 -12.60 -4.82 -1.98
N LEU A 45 -12.41 -3.52 -2.24
CA LEU A 45 -13.07 -2.82 -3.35
C LEU A 45 -12.14 -2.60 -4.54
N ALA A 46 -10.84 -2.53 -4.29
CA ALA A 46 -9.80 -2.40 -5.30
C ALA A 46 -8.48 -2.89 -4.71
N LYS A 47 -7.61 -3.44 -5.56
CA LYS A 47 -6.27 -3.88 -5.18
C LYS A 47 -5.29 -3.71 -6.34
N GLY A 48 -4.01 -3.63 -6.03
CA GLY A 48 -2.95 -3.56 -7.03
C GLY A 48 -1.58 -3.36 -6.43
N ALA A 49 -0.64 -2.97 -7.26
CA ALA A 49 0.72 -2.59 -6.87
C ALA A 49 1.04 -1.14 -7.29
N SER A 50 2.07 -0.56 -6.68
CA SER A 50 2.71 0.67 -7.11
C SER A 50 3.19 0.55 -8.54
N ARG A 51 3.17 1.65 -9.30
CA ARG A 51 3.49 1.62 -10.73
C ARG A 51 4.79 2.40 -11.00
N PRO A 52 5.82 1.78 -11.60
CA PRO A 52 6.95 2.54 -12.13
C PRO A 52 6.44 3.46 -13.24
N CYS A 53 7.03 4.65 -13.32
CA CYS A 53 6.78 5.59 -14.39
C CYS A 53 7.86 5.43 -15.47
N GLY A 54 7.48 5.53 -16.75
CA GLY A 54 8.42 5.55 -17.85
C GLY A 54 9.17 6.88 -17.98
N PHE A 55 10.08 6.96 -18.96
CA PHE A 55 10.96 8.11 -19.22
C PHE A 55 10.25 9.46 -19.38
N ASN A 56 8.99 9.46 -19.80
CA ASN A 56 8.21 10.68 -20.06
C ASN A 56 7.62 11.33 -18.79
N HIS A 57 7.94 10.83 -17.60
CA HIS A 57 7.42 11.34 -16.34
C HIS A 57 8.52 11.90 -15.44
N LYS A 58 8.25 13.05 -14.81
CA LYS A 58 9.15 13.68 -13.83
C LYS A 58 9.36 12.88 -12.54
N ARG A 59 8.48 11.91 -12.26
CA ARG A 59 8.55 11.02 -11.08
C ARG A 59 8.96 9.63 -11.52
N SER A 60 9.72 8.93 -10.69
CA SER A 60 10.16 7.55 -10.95
C SER A 60 9.03 6.52 -10.80
N SER A 61 8.02 6.82 -9.98
CA SER A 61 6.87 5.92 -9.78
C SER A 61 5.64 6.67 -9.26
N ILE A 62 4.47 6.05 -9.45
CA ILE A 62 3.23 6.38 -8.76
C ILE A 62 3.13 5.45 -7.56
N HIS A 63 3.15 6.06 -6.37
CA HIS A 63 3.12 5.34 -5.11
C HIS A 63 1.74 4.75 -4.83
N ALA A 64 1.73 3.64 -4.10
CA ALA A 64 0.55 2.86 -3.78
C ALA A 64 -0.51 3.72 -3.03
N GLU A 65 -0.06 4.60 -2.14
CA GLU A 65 -0.89 5.55 -1.41
C GLU A 65 -1.60 6.53 -2.34
N GLN A 66 -0.90 7.04 -3.37
CA GLN A 66 -1.50 7.99 -4.31
C GLN A 66 -2.59 7.30 -5.13
N ILE A 67 -2.39 6.03 -5.52
CA ILE A 67 -3.39 5.26 -6.25
C ILE A 67 -4.61 5.00 -5.37
N GLY A 68 -4.40 4.52 -4.13
CA GLY A 68 -5.48 4.29 -3.18
C GLY A 68 -6.25 5.56 -2.83
N PHE A 69 -5.55 6.69 -2.64
CA PHE A 69 -6.16 7.97 -2.35
C PHE A 69 -7.03 8.44 -3.53
N ASN A 70 -6.53 8.33 -4.76
CA ASN A 70 -7.30 8.66 -5.96
C ASN A 70 -8.56 7.82 -6.12
N TYR A 71 -8.56 6.57 -5.66
CA TYR A 71 -9.77 5.76 -5.63
C TYR A 71 -10.77 6.26 -4.58
N CYS A 72 -10.29 6.53 -3.36
CA CYS A 72 -11.12 7.00 -2.25
C CYS A 72 -11.68 8.42 -2.48
N SER A 73 -10.91 9.31 -3.11
CA SER A 73 -11.33 10.69 -3.38
C SER A 73 -12.49 10.79 -4.37
N LYS A 74 -12.63 9.82 -5.27
CA LYS A 74 -13.80 9.65 -6.14
C LYS A 74 -15.06 9.18 -5.39
N HIS A 75 -14.93 8.81 -4.11
CA HIS A 75 -16.00 8.30 -3.27
C HIS A 75 -16.06 9.03 -1.91
N PRO A 76 -16.25 10.37 -1.90
CA PRO A 76 -16.11 11.19 -0.70
C PRO A 76 -17.07 10.79 0.44
N ASN A 77 -18.25 10.26 0.10
CA ASN A 77 -19.30 9.88 1.05
C ASN A 77 -19.06 8.53 1.76
N LYS A 78 -17.87 7.94 1.67
CA LYS A 78 -17.56 6.62 2.26
C LYS A 78 -16.42 6.73 3.28
N PRO A 79 -16.67 7.18 4.52
CA PRO A 79 -15.64 7.32 5.56
C PRO A 79 -15.06 5.97 6.02
N HIS A 80 -15.81 4.88 5.83
CA HIS A 80 -15.38 3.53 6.21
C HIS A 80 -14.32 2.91 5.28
N LEU A 81 -13.96 3.58 4.18
CA LEU A 81 -12.89 3.12 3.30
C LEU A 81 -11.53 3.44 3.93
N ILE A 82 -10.64 2.47 3.92
CA ILE A 82 -9.25 2.67 4.29
C ILE A 82 -8.36 2.17 3.17
N ILE A 83 -7.16 2.71 3.11
CA ILE A 83 -6.10 2.23 2.25
C ILE A 83 -5.18 1.38 3.11
N ILE A 84 -4.82 0.19 2.65
CA ILE A 84 -3.82 -0.63 3.32
C ILE A 84 -2.68 -0.87 2.31
N ILE A 85 -1.45 -0.63 2.73
CA ILE A 85 -0.24 -0.78 1.91
C ILE A 85 0.77 -1.69 2.59
N TRP A 86 1.48 -2.51 1.81
CA TRP A 86 2.55 -3.37 2.32
C TRP A 86 3.48 -3.80 1.18
N ARG A 87 4.52 -4.55 1.50
CA ARG A 87 5.34 -5.25 0.51
C ARG A 87 5.51 -6.70 0.90
N TYR A 88 5.81 -7.54 -0.09
CA TYR A 88 6.25 -8.90 0.18
C TYR A 88 7.77 -8.98 0.22
N SER A 89 8.27 -9.90 1.02
CA SER A 89 9.67 -10.34 0.95
C SER A 89 9.88 -11.34 -0.19
N LYS A 90 11.14 -11.66 -0.50
CA LYS A 90 11.48 -12.71 -1.47
C LYS A 90 10.94 -14.10 -1.08
N SER A 91 10.62 -14.32 0.20
CA SER A 91 10.01 -15.56 0.68
C SER A 91 8.49 -15.46 0.84
N GLY A 92 7.85 -14.45 0.25
CA GLY A 92 6.39 -14.30 0.29
C GLY A 92 5.83 -13.72 1.60
N LYS A 93 6.67 -13.46 2.62
CA LYS A 93 6.24 -12.87 3.90
C LYS A 93 5.86 -11.39 3.78
N ILE A 94 4.84 -10.94 4.49
CA ILE A 94 4.41 -9.55 4.57
C ILE A 94 5.45 -8.73 5.33
N LYS A 95 5.76 -7.55 4.81
CA LYS A 95 6.58 -6.53 5.47
C LYS A 95 5.84 -5.19 5.50
N PRO A 96 5.91 -4.46 6.62
CA PRO A 96 5.31 -3.13 6.70
C PRO A 96 5.93 -2.20 5.65
N LYS A 97 5.11 -1.27 5.16
CA LYS A 97 5.55 -0.14 4.36
C LYS A 97 4.92 1.14 4.91
N TYR A 98 5.78 2.04 5.40
CA TYR A 98 5.39 3.37 5.82
C TYR A 98 5.43 4.36 4.65
N SER A 99 4.58 5.38 4.73
CA SER A 99 4.46 6.40 3.71
C SER A 99 5.69 7.28 3.63
N CYS A 100 6.11 7.61 2.41
CA CYS A 100 7.18 8.59 2.22
C CYS A 100 6.68 10.02 2.49
N ASN A 101 7.59 10.96 2.69
CA ASN A 101 7.26 12.37 2.98
C ASN A 101 6.30 12.98 1.96
N ALA A 102 6.48 12.71 0.66
CA ALA A 102 5.59 13.22 -0.38
C ALA A 102 4.15 12.67 -0.27
N CYS A 103 3.99 11.38 0.04
CA CYS A 103 2.68 10.78 0.28
C CYS A 103 2.07 11.26 1.60
N THR A 104 2.87 11.39 2.66
CA THR A 104 2.45 11.96 3.94
C THR A 104 1.92 13.38 3.77
N GLN A 105 2.64 14.24 3.06
CA GLN A 105 2.19 15.62 2.77
C GLN A 105 0.89 15.63 1.97
N LEU A 106 0.77 14.79 0.94
CA LEU A 106 -0.46 14.65 0.15
C LEU A 106 -1.64 14.25 1.04
N LEU A 107 -1.49 13.18 1.81
CA LEU A 107 -2.55 12.64 2.66
C LEU A 107 -2.97 13.64 3.74
N THR A 108 -1.99 14.31 4.36
CA THR A 108 -2.24 15.33 5.39
C THR A 108 -2.99 16.53 4.81
N LYS A 109 -2.58 17.02 3.63
CA LYS A 109 -3.25 18.13 2.93
C LYS A 109 -4.74 17.88 2.73
N TYR A 110 -5.12 16.63 2.45
CA TYR A 110 -6.51 16.22 2.23
C TYR A 110 -7.16 15.56 3.47
N LYS A 111 -6.55 15.68 4.66
CA LYS A 111 -7.06 15.11 5.93
C LYS A 111 -7.38 13.61 5.83
N PHE A 112 -6.52 12.86 5.13
CA PHE A 112 -6.70 11.43 4.84
C PHE A 112 -5.65 10.54 5.54
N GLN A 113 -4.72 11.13 6.29
CA GLN A 113 -3.61 10.42 6.94
C GLN A 113 -4.08 9.29 7.88
N ASP A 114 -5.18 9.49 8.61
CA ASP A 114 -5.72 8.53 9.59
C ASP A 114 -6.45 7.34 8.94
N ARG A 115 -6.44 7.27 7.61
CA ARG A 115 -7.13 6.26 6.81
C ARG A 115 -6.17 5.40 5.99
N VAL A 116 -4.87 5.53 6.20
CA VAL A 116 -3.84 4.74 5.52
C VAL A 116 -3.08 3.88 6.53
N PHE A 117 -3.08 2.58 6.31
CA PHE A 117 -2.56 1.57 7.22
C PHE A 117 -1.54 0.65 6.55
N THR A 118 -0.73 -0.03 7.35
CA THR A 118 0.15 -1.12 6.93
C THR A 118 0.04 -2.30 7.90
N PHE A 119 0.72 -3.39 7.60
CA PHE A 119 0.74 -4.58 8.45
C PHE A 119 2.06 -4.65 9.24
N GLN A 120 1.96 -4.70 10.56
CA GLN A 120 3.09 -4.94 11.46
C GLN A 120 2.68 -5.97 12.49
N ASN A 121 3.48 -7.04 12.63
CA ASN A 121 3.21 -8.14 13.57
C ASN A 121 1.78 -8.70 13.43
N HIS A 122 1.34 -8.95 12.20
CA HIS A 122 0.01 -9.43 11.83
C HIS A 122 -1.16 -8.52 12.26
N LYS A 123 -0.89 -7.24 12.57
CA LYS A 123 -1.91 -6.25 12.95
C LYS A 123 -1.84 -5.05 12.02
N LEU A 124 -2.98 -4.36 11.87
CA LEU A 124 -3.03 -3.06 11.20
C LEU A 124 -2.43 -1.99 12.09
N CYS A 125 -1.52 -1.20 11.54
CA CYS A 125 -0.98 0.00 12.17
C CYS A 125 -0.99 1.18 11.17
N PRO A 126 -0.98 2.44 11.63
CA PRO A 126 -0.89 3.60 10.75
C PRO A 126 0.33 3.52 9.83
N ALA A 127 0.15 3.81 8.54
CA ALA A 127 1.26 3.85 7.59
C ALA A 127 1.93 5.24 7.54
N VAL A 128 1.19 6.29 7.91
CA VAL A 128 1.74 7.64 8.04
C VAL A 128 2.33 7.77 9.43
N VAL A 129 3.65 8.02 9.49
CA VAL A 129 4.42 8.20 10.73
C VAL A 129 5.31 9.44 10.59
N ASP A 130 5.67 10.06 11.71
CA ASP A 130 6.41 11.34 11.71
C ASP A 130 7.84 11.21 11.14
N ASN A 131 8.50 10.09 11.44
CA ASN A 131 9.85 9.78 10.97
C ASN A 131 9.84 8.48 10.16
N PRO A 132 9.38 8.49 8.90
CA PRO A 132 9.37 7.28 8.09
C PRO A 132 10.81 6.85 7.79
N PRO A 133 11.09 5.54 7.74
CA PRO A 133 12.39 5.05 7.28
C PRO A 133 12.71 5.60 5.90
N LEU A 134 13.90 6.18 5.73
CA LEU A 134 14.33 6.78 4.47
C LEU A 134 14.31 5.74 3.34
N SER A 135 13.83 6.17 2.17
CA SER A 135 13.88 5.35 0.95
C SER A 135 15.31 5.28 0.40
N LEU A 136 15.65 4.21 -0.33
CA LEU A 136 16.96 4.11 -1.00
C LEU A 136 17.25 5.35 -1.88
N ASN A 137 16.25 5.85 -2.61
CA ASN A 137 16.41 7.03 -3.46
C ASN A 137 16.70 8.32 -2.69
N SER A 138 16.18 8.47 -1.47
CA SER A 138 16.51 9.63 -0.63
C SER A 138 17.93 9.55 -0.05
N ILE A 139 18.48 8.34 0.09
CA ILE A 139 19.86 8.13 0.53
C ILE A 139 20.84 8.42 -0.62
N ILE A 140 20.51 8.01 -1.86
CA ILE A 140 21.39 8.16 -3.03
C ILE A 140 21.52 9.61 -3.53
N ARG A 141 20.56 10.49 -3.21
CA ARG A 141 20.51 11.89 -3.69
C ARG A 141 21.18 12.90 -2.75
N HIS A 142 21.80 12.46 -1.66
CA HIS A 142 22.63 13.25 -0.75
C HIS A 142 24.05 12.69 -0.73
#